data_AF-A0A652JZV2-F1
#
_entry.id   AF-A0A652JZV2-F1
#
_cell.length_a   1.000
_cell.length_b   1.000
_cell.length_c   1.000
_cell.angle_alpha   90.00
_cell.angle_beta   90.00
_cell.angle_gamma   90.00
#
_symmetry.space_group_name_H-M   'P 1'
#
loop_
_entity.id
_entity.type
_entity.pdbx_description
1 polymer ?
#
loop_
_entity_poly.entity_id
_entity_poly.type
_entity_poly.pdbx_seq_one_letter_code
_entity_poly.pdbx_strand_id
1 'polypeptide(L)' 'MVVVQPVVAPPSRAAVFLVATVNPGGESAVRDALQDLSGLVRSVAFRAPDAGLSCVAGIGSDGWDRLLRRLGPA' A
#
# COMPACT_ATOMS: atom_id res chain seq x y z
N MET A 1 6.89 17.10 -5.82
CA MET A 1 7.71 16.03 -6.41
C MET A 1 7.00 14.71 -6.16
N VAL A 2 6.77 13.90 -7.20
CA VAL A 2 6.19 12.56 -7.04
C VAL A 2 7.30 11.59 -6.65
N VAL A 3 7.09 10.79 -5.61
CA VAL A 3 8.00 9.70 -5.23
C VAL A 3 7.34 8.39 -5.64
N VAL A 4 8.00 7.63 -6.51
CA VAL A 4 7.51 6.32 -6.95
C VAL A 4 7.77 5.27 -5.89
N GLN A 5 6.87 4.30 -5.76
CA GLN A 5 7.16 3.09 -4.97
C GLN A 5 8.26 2.27 -5.65
N PRO A 6 9.12 1.56 -4.91
CA PRO A 6 10.29 0.87 -5.45
C PRO A 6 9.91 -0.46 -6.13
N VAL A 7 9.19 -0.38 -7.25
CA VAL A 7 8.76 -1.53 -8.06
C VAL A 7 9.96 -2.25 -8.66
N VAL A 8 10.95 -1.49 -9.12
CA VAL A 8 12.23 -2.01 -9.58
C VAL A 8 13.25 -1.84 -8.46
N ALA A 9 13.60 -2.95 -7.82
CA ALA A 9 14.58 -3.02 -6.74
C ALA A 9 15.48 -4.26 -6.92
N PRO A 10 16.69 -4.27 -6.33
CA PRO A 10 17.50 -5.49 -6.25
C PRO A 10 16.71 -6.64 -5.61
N PRO A 11 16.97 -7.91 -5.99
CA PRO A 11 16.31 -9.06 -5.38
C PRO A 11 16.50 -9.09 -3.85
N SER A 12 15.41 -9.28 -3.12
CA SER A 12 15.44 -9.47 -1.67
C SER A 12 15.69 -10.93 -1.32
N ARG A 13 16.25 -11.18 -0.13
CA ARG A 13 16.40 -12.55 0.40
C ARG A 13 15.08 -13.15 0.89
N ALA A 14 14.08 -12.30 1.14
CA ALA A 14 12.77 -12.69 1.65
C ALA A 14 11.69 -11.74 1.11
N ALA A 15 10.49 -12.29 0.89
CA ALA A 15 9.33 -11.53 0.42
C ALA A 15 8.05 -12.06 1.07
N VAL A 16 7.08 -11.17 1.31
CA VAL A 16 5.72 -11.51 1.73
C VAL A 16 4.76 -10.96 0.69
N PHE A 17 3.86 -11.81 0.20
CA PHE A 17 2.78 -11.43 -0.69
C PHE A 17 1.48 -11.47 0.09
N LEU A 18 0.89 -10.31 0.36
CA LEU A 18 -0.35 -10.17 1.09
C LEU A 18 -1.46 -9.70 0.15
N VAL A 19 -2.51 -10.51 0.01
CA VAL A 19 -3.71 -10.19 -0.75
C VAL A 19 -4.90 -10.23 0.20
N ALA A 20 -5.71 -9.18 0.19
CA ALA A 20 -6.88 -9.06 1.06
C ALA A 20 -8.04 -8.38 0.32
N THR A 21 -9.26 -8.68 0.74
CA THR A 21 -10.49 -8.05 0.25
C THR A 21 -10.99 -6.99 1.22
N VAL A 22 -11.58 -5.92 0.69
CA VAL A 22 -12.21 -4.87 1.52
C VAL A 22 -13.61 -5.32 1.94
N ASN A 23 -13.79 -5.58 3.24
CA ASN A 23 -15.10 -5.85 3.81
C ASN A 23 -16.05 -4.66 3.58
N PRO A 24 -17.37 -4.90 3.49
CA PRO A 24 -18.35 -3.81 3.38
C PRO A 24 -18.19 -2.79 4.53
N GLY A 25 -18.12 -1.49 4.20
CA GLY A 25 -17.91 -0.41 5.17
C GLY A 25 -16.46 -0.21 5.63
N GLY A 26 -15.52 -1.06 5.20
CA GLY A 26 -14.11 -0.96 5.53
C GLY A 26 -13.31 0.06 4.71
N GLU A 27 -13.94 0.75 3.76
CA GLU A 27 -13.26 1.60 2.79
C GLU A 27 -12.50 2.76 3.43
N SER A 28 -13.03 3.35 4.51
CA SER A 28 -12.33 4.43 5.22
C SER A 28 -11.05 3.92 5.87
N ALA A 29 -11.13 2.83 6.64
CA ALA A 29 -9.98 2.25 7.32
C ALA A 29 -8.89 1.82 6.33
N VAL A 30 -9.27 1.32 5.15
CA VAL A 30 -8.31 0.97 4.09
C VAL A 30 -7.67 2.22 3.49
N ARG A 31 -8.44 3.29 3.24
CA ARG A 31 -7.87 4.57 2.76
C ARG A 31 -6.87 5.15 3.76
N ASP A 32 -7.22 5.17 5.05
CA ASP A 32 -6.36 5.68 6.11
C ASP A 32 -5.06 4.84 6.18
N ALA A 33 -5.18 3.51 6.16
CA ALA A 33 -4.02 2.61 6.15
C ALA A 33 -3.11 2.81 4.92
N LEU A 34 -3.69 3.05 3.73
CA LEU A 34 -2.93 3.34 2.51
C LEU A 34 -2.19 4.69 2.59
N GLN A 35 -2.79 5.70 3.23
CA GLN A 35 -2.14 7.00 3.47
C GLN A 35 -0.94 6.87 4.42
N ASP A 36 -1.07 6.04 5.45
CA ASP A 36 -0.03 5.82 6.46
C ASP A 36 1.05 4.82 6.05
N LEU A 37 0.87 4.08 4.94
CA LEU A 37 1.74 2.97 4.54
C LEU A 37 3.22 3.37 4.47
N SER A 38 3.54 4.55 3.93
CA SER A 38 4.93 5.02 3.84
C SER A 38 5.55 5.28 5.22
N GLY A 39 4.75 5.75 6.18
CA GLY A 39 5.13 5.93 7.58
C GLY A 39 5.36 4.60 8.28
N LEU A 40 4.49 3.61 8.02
CA LEU A 40 4.62 2.25 8.53
C LEU A 40 5.90 1.57 8.02
N VAL A 41 6.19 1.64 6.73
CA VAL A 41 7.42 1.08 6.16
C VAL A 41 8.64 1.71 6.82
N ARG A 42 8.67 3.04 6.97
CA ARG A 42 9.79 3.75 7.62
C ARG A 42 9.95 3.35 9.07
N SER A 43 8.87 3.29 9.85
CA SER A 43 8.93 2.96 11.28
C SER A 43 9.44 1.54 11.54
N VAL A 44 9.15 0.60 10.63
CA VAL A 44 9.67 -0.77 10.69
C VAL A 44 11.12 -0.83 10.20
N ALA A 45 11.40 -0.25 9.03
CA ALA A 45 12.73 -0.27 8.40
C ALA A 45 13.79 0.42 9.28
N PHE A 46 13.41 1.43 10.05
CA PHE A 46 14.32 2.17 10.94
C PHE A 46 15.04 1.26 11.95
N ARG A 47 14.44 0.14 12.35
CA ARG A 47 15.05 -0.81 13.28
C ARG A 47 16.16 -1.67 12.64
N ALA A 48 16.19 -1.75 11.31
CA ALA A 48 17.15 -2.55 10.55
C ALA A 48 17.40 -1.92 9.16
N PRO A 49 18.15 -0.80 9.09
CA PRO A 49 18.32 -0.03 7.85
C PRO A 49 18.96 -0.83 6.71
N ASP A 50 19.87 -1.76 7.04
CA ASP A 50 20.56 -2.60 6.06
C ASP A 50 19.71 -3.77 5.54
N ALA A 51 18.51 -3.98 6.08
CA ALA A 51 17.61 -5.06 5.66
C ALA A 51 16.89 -4.77 4.33
N GLY A 52 16.92 -3.53 3.84
CA GLY A 52 16.34 -3.15 2.55
C GLY A 52 14.82 -3.32 2.48
N LEU A 53 14.10 -3.13 3.59
CA LEU A 53 12.65 -3.26 3.64
C LEU A 53 11.98 -2.25 2.70
N SER A 54 11.13 -2.76 1.82
CA SER A 54 10.24 -1.99 0.97
C SER A 54 8.85 -2.60 0.96
N CYS A 55 7.85 -1.79 0.58
CA CYS A 55 6.49 -2.26 0.36
C CYS A 55 5.94 -1.59 -0.89
N VAL A 56 5.30 -2.38 -1.73
CA VAL A 56 4.55 -1.91 -2.89
C VAL A 56 3.09 -2.29 -2.66
N ALA A 57 2.20 -1.30 -2.73
CA ALA A 57 0.76 -1.52 -2.62
C ALA A 57 0.11 -1.52 -4.01
N GLY A 58 -0.59 -2.61 -4.31
CA GLY A 58 -1.47 -2.72 -5.47
C GLY A 58 -2.94 -2.59 -5.07
N ILE A 59 -3.75 -1.97 -5.94
CA ILE A 59 -5.20 -1.88 -5.78
C ILE A 59 -5.82 -2.53 -7.02
N GLY A 60 -6.67 -3.55 -6.80
CA GLY A 60 -7.40 -4.20 -7.89
C GLY A 60 -8.50 -3.30 -8.46
N SER A 61 -9.00 -3.64 -9.66
CA SER A 61 -10.00 -2.82 -10.39
C SER A 61 -11.22 -2.46 -9.54
N ASP A 62 -11.90 -3.45 -8.96
CA ASP A 62 -13.09 -3.21 -8.13
C ASP A 62 -12.76 -2.42 -6.85
N GLY A 63 -11.57 -2.66 -6.29
CA GLY A 63 -11.06 -1.91 -5.13
C GLY A 63 -10.81 -0.45 -5.48
N TRP A 64 -10.32 -0.16 -6.69
CA TRP A 64 -10.08 1.20 -7.16
C TRP A 64 -11.39 1.99 -7.23
N ASP A 65 -12.43 1.39 -7.81
CA ASP A 65 -13.75 2.01 -7.89
C ASP A 65 -14.35 2.26 -6.49
N ARG A 66 -14.24 1.29 -5.57
CA ARG A 66 -14.76 1.44 -4.19
C ARG A 66 -13.97 2.43 -3.34
N LEU A 67 -12.65 2.45 -3.47
CA LEU A 67 -11.78 3.23 -2.58
C LEU A 67 -11.61 4.67 -3.06
N LEU A 68 -11.58 4.91 -4.37
CA LEU A 68 -11.10 6.17 -4.95
C LEU A 68 -12.12 6.87 -5.87
N ARG A 69 -13.08 6.16 -6.47
CA ARG A 69 -14.14 6.84 -7.22
C ARG A 69 -15.24 7.33 -6.28
N ARG A 70 -15.45 8.65 -6.28
CA ARG A 70 -16.74 9.24 -5.90
C ARG A 70 -17.63 9.21 -7.14
N LEU A 71 -18.66 8.36 -7.16
CA LEU A 71 -19.75 8.55 -8.12
C LEU A 71 -20.47 9.85 -7.73
N GLY A 72 -20.19 10.95 -8.43
CA GLY A 72 -21.09 12.10 -8.51
C GLY A 72 -22.31 11.73 -9.36
N PRO A 73 -23.44 12.46 -9.26
CA PRO A 73 -24.67 12.06 -9.92
C PRO A 73 -24.47 11.99 -11.45
N ALA A 74 -25.13 10.98 -12.04
CA ALA A 74 -25.25 10.77 -13.48
C ALA A 74 -25.86 11.99 -14.20
#